data_AF-A0ABD4SU58-F1
#
_entry.id   AF-A0ABD4SU58-F1
#
_cell.length_a   1.000
_cell.length_b   1.000
_cell.length_c   1.000
_cell.angle_alpha   90.00
_cell.angle_beta   90.00
_cell.angle_gamma   90.00
#
_symmetry.space_group_name_H-M   'P 1'
#
loop_
_entity.id
_entity.type
_entity.pdbx_description
1 polymer ?
#
loop_
_entity_poly.entity_id
_entity_poly.type
_entity_poly.pdbx_seq_one_letter_code
_entity_poly.pdbx_strand_id
1 'polypeptide(L)'
;MSASRENAPLVELVAELRWNPSVEPSEQMTGGPSLTFIAAHSSAPESFFMRFAGLAHSLGHTDQERVVPLGFPMLAHQTVHRFKRQEEGSVRSLYQVGPGIFSANAVPPYESWHKKFEQVVHQGVEALLKSRPEAEADAIFTGLSLRYIDAFNASHTGGRDIESFLKDVFKISVDVPHAWSQHLYPESKIKPMIQLQIPMKDGFVMQVGIGEGIVNSQPAILLDTSVSATLPVPAKLDAVMTSFNLAHDAIAATFEELIQPIEHLIPKKPEV
;
A
#
# COMPACT_ATOMS: atom_id res chain seq x y z
N MET A 1 -3.80 13.23 -0.09
CA MET A 1 -3.81 14.42 0.78
C MET A 1 -2.76 15.39 0.27
N SER A 2 -3.19 16.49 -0.37
CA SER A 2 -2.27 17.55 -0.79
C SER A 2 -1.77 18.39 0.39
N ALA A 3 -2.50 18.42 1.50
CA ALA A 3 -2.13 19.12 2.74
C ALA A 3 -1.87 18.13 3.90
N SER A 4 -0.88 18.46 4.75
CA SER A 4 -0.68 17.74 6.01
C SER A 4 -1.82 18.03 6.97
N ARG A 5 -2.25 17.03 7.73
CA ARG A 5 -3.32 17.17 8.74
C ARG A 5 -2.79 16.89 10.14
N GLU A 6 -3.34 17.58 11.13
CA GLU A 6 -3.16 17.23 12.54
C GLU A 6 -4.05 16.05 12.89
N ASN A 7 -3.60 15.18 13.78
CA ASN A 7 -4.34 13.98 14.17
C ASN A 7 -4.82 13.17 12.94
N ALA A 8 -3.96 13.02 11.93
CA ALA A 8 -4.31 12.26 10.73
C ALA A 8 -4.48 10.76 11.11
N PRO A 9 -5.55 10.09 10.63
CA PRO A 9 -5.77 8.68 10.92
C PRO A 9 -4.82 7.75 10.16
N LEU A 10 -4.01 8.28 9.24
CA LEU A 10 -3.12 7.52 8.37
C LEU A 10 -2.13 6.66 9.17
N VAL A 11 -2.09 5.37 8.85
CA VAL A 11 -1.22 4.35 9.45
C VAL A 11 -0.09 3.94 8.51
N GLU A 12 -0.38 3.78 7.22
CA GLU A 12 0.62 3.35 6.25
C GLU A 12 0.25 3.77 4.83
N LEU A 13 1.27 4.09 4.04
CA LEU A 13 1.20 4.23 2.60
C LEU A 13 2.06 3.16 1.94
N VAL A 14 1.55 2.56 0.87
CA VAL A 14 2.29 1.56 0.09
C VAL A 14 2.14 1.86 -1.39
N ALA A 15 3.26 2.15 -2.06
CA ALA A 15 3.36 2.24 -3.51
C ALA A 15 4.05 0.99 -4.02
N GLU A 16 3.37 0.16 -4.81
CA GLU A 16 3.86 -1.14 -5.26
C GLU A 16 3.91 -1.22 -6.80
N LEU A 17 4.96 -1.86 -7.30
CA LEU A 17 5.14 -2.24 -8.70
C LEU A 17 5.36 -3.74 -8.81
N ARG A 18 4.74 -4.35 -9.82
CA ARG A 18 4.95 -5.75 -10.20
C ARG A 18 5.30 -5.85 -11.68
N TRP A 19 6.21 -6.76 -12.00
CA TRP A 19 6.55 -7.16 -13.37
C TRP A 19 6.83 -8.64 -13.40
N ASN A 20 6.72 -9.27 -14.58
CA ASN A 20 7.07 -10.67 -14.73
C ASN A 20 8.60 -10.82 -14.69
N PRO A 21 9.17 -11.50 -13.69
CA PRO A 21 10.61 -11.66 -13.62
C PRO A 21 11.09 -12.65 -14.69
N SER A 22 12.28 -12.41 -15.26
CA SER A 22 12.90 -13.23 -16.29
C SER A 22 13.61 -14.44 -15.69
N VAL A 23 12.90 -15.20 -14.85
CA VAL A 23 13.42 -16.43 -14.25
C VAL A 23 12.75 -17.62 -14.93
N GLU A 24 13.56 -18.62 -15.28
CA GLU A 24 13.04 -19.92 -15.68
C GLU A 24 12.18 -20.51 -14.55
N PRO A 25 10.90 -20.83 -14.80
CA PRO A 25 10.08 -21.52 -13.81
C PRO A 25 10.76 -22.85 -13.47
N SER A 26 11.05 -23.10 -12.19
CA SER A 26 11.40 -24.47 -11.79
C SER A 26 10.15 -25.35 -11.91
N GLU A 27 10.33 -26.63 -12.24
CA GLU A 27 9.27 -27.60 -12.53
C GLU A 27 8.02 -27.41 -11.67
N GLN A 28 6.87 -27.24 -12.33
CA GLN A 28 5.57 -27.17 -11.68
C GLN A 28 5.31 -28.48 -10.94
N MET A 29 4.98 -28.41 -9.65
CA MET A 29 4.45 -29.58 -8.94
C MET A 29 3.10 -29.95 -9.56
N THR A 30 3.04 -31.08 -10.25
CA THR A 30 1.80 -31.63 -10.83
C THR A 30 0.74 -31.83 -9.74
N GLY A 31 -0.43 -31.19 -9.90
CA GLY A 31 -1.62 -31.39 -9.07
C GLY A 31 -1.89 -30.33 -7.99
N GLY A 32 -1.05 -29.29 -7.87
CA GLY A 32 -1.26 -28.16 -6.95
C GLY A 32 -1.54 -26.82 -7.66
N PRO A 33 -1.91 -25.75 -6.92
CA PRO A 33 -1.99 -24.40 -7.48
C PRO A 33 -0.64 -24.00 -8.09
N SER A 34 -0.67 -23.42 -9.30
CA SER A 34 0.51 -23.05 -10.07
C SER A 34 1.27 -21.90 -9.39
N LEU A 35 2.21 -22.23 -8.51
CA LEU A 35 3.17 -21.27 -7.96
C LEU A 35 4.41 -21.21 -8.85
N THR A 36 4.80 -19.99 -9.24
CA THR A 36 6.04 -19.79 -10.00
C THR A 36 7.19 -19.66 -9.01
N PHE A 37 7.92 -20.75 -8.85
CA PHE A 37 9.13 -20.81 -8.03
C PHE A 37 10.34 -20.30 -8.82
N ILE A 38 11.21 -19.58 -8.12
CA ILE A 38 12.44 -19.02 -8.62
C ILE A 38 13.58 -19.80 -7.99
N ALA A 39 14.42 -20.40 -8.83
CA ALA A 39 15.52 -21.24 -8.39
C ALA A 39 16.43 -20.46 -7.42
N ALA A 40 16.56 -20.99 -6.20
CA ALA A 40 17.32 -20.39 -5.10
C ALA A 40 18.83 -20.21 -5.38
N HIS A 41 19.33 -20.82 -6.46
CA HIS A 41 20.73 -20.77 -6.88
C HIS A 41 20.99 -19.87 -8.10
N SER A 42 19.98 -19.10 -8.55
CA SER A 42 20.20 -18.14 -9.63
C SER A 42 20.99 -16.94 -9.12
N SER A 43 22.10 -16.61 -9.79
CA SER A 43 22.94 -15.45 -9.45
C SER A 43 22.30 -14.11 -9.84
N ALA A 44 21.32 -14.14 -10.76
CA ALA A 44 20.69 -12.95 -11.30
C ALA A 44 19.83 -12.18 -10.26
N PRO A 45 18.91 -12.82 -9.49
CA PRO A 45 18.18 -12.14 -8.42
C PRO A 45 19.09 -11.54 -7.35
N GLU A 46 20.11 -12.28 -6.90
CA GLU A 46 21.05 -11.78 -5.89
C GLU A 46 21.85 -10.58 -6.40
N SER A 47 22.27 -10.61 -7.67
CA SER A 47 22.96 -9.47 -8.28
C SER A 47 22.06 -8.23 -8.38
N PHE A 48 20.77 -8.41 -8.67
CA PHE A 48 19.77 -7.34 -8.62
C PHE A 48 19.64 -6.77 -7.21
N PHE A 49 19.49 -7.62 -6.19
CA PHE A 49 19.36 -7.18 -4.80
C PHE A 49 20.59 -6.40 -4.34
N MET A 50 21.80 -6.84 -4.68
CA MET A 50 23.04 -6.15 -4.34
C MET A 50 23.17 -4.79 -5.02
N ARG A 51 22.80 -4.67 -6.30
CA ARG A 51 22.78 -3.36 -7.00
C ARG A 51 21.76 -2.42 -6.38
N PHE A 52 20.55 -2.91 -6.11
CA PHE A 52 19.51 -2.10 -5.49
C PHE A 52 19.92 -1.68 -4.07
N ALA A 53 20.54 -2.56 -3.28
CA ALA A 53 21.04 -2.24 -1.94
C ALA A 53 22.03 -1.07 -1.96
N GLY A 54 22.97 -1.06 -2.90
CA GLY A 54 23.92 0.06 -3.04
C GLY A 54 23.23 1.40 -3.35
N LEU A 55 22.22 1.39 -4.23
CA LEU A 55 21.42 2.57 -4.56
C LEU A 55 20.54 3.00 -3.38
N ALA A 56 19.84 2.07 -2.73
CA ALA A 56 19.01 2.35 -1.55
C ALA A 56 19.83 2.95 -0.40
N HIS A 57 21.04 2.43 -0.18
CA HIS A 57 21.98 2.97 0.81
C HIS A 57 22.36 4.43 0.51
N SER A 58 22.61 4.77 -0.76
CA SER A 58 22.89 6.15 -1.18
C SER A 58 21.71 7.12 -0.96
N LEU A 59 20.49 6.58 -0.84
CA LEU A 59 19.26 7.31 -0.53
C LEU A 59 18.93 7.35 0.99
N GLY A 60 19.87 6.90 1.84
CA GLY A 60 19.71 6.87 3.30
C GLY A 60 18.96 5.66 3.86
N HIS A 61 18.65 4.65 3.03
CA HIS A 61 18.06 3.40 3.51
C HIS A 61 19.18 2.41 3.88
N THR A 62 19.75 2.61 5.07
CA THR A 62 20.99 1.95 5.51
C THR A 62 20.75 0.65 6.28
N ASP A 63 19.58 0.48 6.88
CA ASP A 63 19.21 -0.72 7.65
C ASP A 63 18.59 -1.76 6.70
N GLN A 64 19.34 -2.82 6.41
CA GLN A 64 18.95 -3.87 5.47
C GLN A 64 18.57 -5.15 6.23
N GLU A 65 17.41 -5.69 5.88
CA GLU A 65 16.89 -6.95 6.39
C GLU A 65 16.57 -7.90 5.23
N ARG A 66 17.00 -9.15 5.32
CA ARG A 66 16.55 -10.22 4.40
C ARG A 66 15.43 -11.01 5.09
N VAL A 67 14.25 -11.01 4.50
CA VAL A 67 13.05 -11.67 5.08
C VAL A 67 12.84 -13.10 4.60
N VAL A 68 13.45 -13.48 3.47
CA VAL A 68 13.48 -14.88 2.99
C VAL A 68 14.90 -15.41 3.18
N PRO A 69 15.14 -16.48 3.96
CA PRO A 69 16.49 -16.96 4.22
C PRO A 69 17.25 -17.35 2.94
N LEU A 70 18.58 -17.27 2.99
CA LEU A 70 19.42 -17.74 1.89
C LEU A 70 19.21 -19.25 1.65
N GLY A 71 19.16 -19.65 0.37
CA GLY A 71 18.92 -21.04 -0.03
C GLY A 71 17.47 -21.51 0.04
N PHE A 72 16.54 -20.68 0.53
CA PHE A 72 15.11 -20.99 0.46
C PHE A 72 14.53 -20.66 -0.92
N PRO A 73 13.56 -21.44 -1.42
CA PRO A 73 12.84 -21.11 -2.64
C PRO A 73 12.19 -19.71 -2.54
N MET A 74 12.39 -18.90 -3.57
CA MET A 74 11.73 -17.60 -3.71
C MET A 74 10.50 -17.76 -4.62
N LEU A 75 9.43 -17.02 -4.33
CA LEU A 75 8.27 -16.94 -5.21
C LEU A 75 8.31 -15.65 -6.03
N ALA A 76 7.78 -15.68 -7.25
CA ALA A 76 7.51 -14.46 -8.00
C ALA A 76 6.63 -13.50 -7.16
N HIS A 77 6.99 -12.22 -7.18
CA HIS A 77 6.35 -11.14 -6.45
C HIS A 77 6.39 -11.25 -4.92
N GLN A 78 7.25 -12.11 -4.36
CA GLN A 78 7.50 -12.17 -2.92
C GLN A 78 8.61 -11.20 -2.53
N THR A 79 8.42 -10.39 -1.49
CA THR A 79 9.51 -9.60 -0.91
C THR A 79 10.61 -10.51 -0.36
N VAL A 80 11.86 -10.20 -0.69
CA VAL A 80 13.06 -10.89 -0.18
C VAL A 80 13.89 -9.97 0.70
N HIS A 81 14.02 -8.70 0.33
CA HIS A 81 14.79 -7.70 1.07
C HIS A 81 13.92 -6.51 1.46
N ARG A 82 14.21 -5.96 2.64
CA ARG A 82 13.71 -4.69 3.13
C ARG A 82 14.88 -3.77 3.44
N PHE A 83 14.76 -2.50 3.05
CA PHE A 83 15.72 -1.45 3.33
C PHE A 83 14.98 -0.34 4.06
N LYS A 84 15.34 -0.06 5.31
CA LYS A 84 14.67 0.91 6.16
C LYS A 84 15.50 2.19 6.23
N ARG A 85 14.82 3.32 6.13
CA ARG A 85 15.37 4.63 6.48
C ARG A 85 14.87 5.00 7.87
N GLN A 86 15.80 5.07 8.81
CA GLN A 86 15.52 5.52 10.16
C GLN A 86 15.80 7.03 10.27
N GLU A 87 14.87 7.78 10.85
CA GLU A 87 15.10 9.16 11.27
C GLU A 87 14.58 9.32 12.69
N GLU A 88 15.39 9.91 13.56
CA GLU A 88 15.04 10.16 14.98
C GLU A 88 14.58 8.88 15.72
N GLY A 89 15.16 7.73 15.39
CA GLY A 89 14.83 6.44 16.02
C GLY A 89 13.52 5.80 15.55
N SER A 90 12.90 6.31 14.49
CA SER A 90 11.67 5.75 13.88
C SER A 90 11.89 5.44 12.40
N VAL A 91 11.31 4.34 11.91
CA VAL A 91 11.28 4.05 10.47
C VAL A 91 10.38 5.09 9.81
N ARG A 92 10.90 5.85 8.85
CA ARG A 92 10.11 6.85 8.11
C ARG A 92 9.63 6.34 6.77
N SER A 93 10.51 5.60 6.11
CA SER A 93 10.21 4.93 4.86
C SER A 93 10.99 3.63 4.77
N LEU A 94 10.49 2.72 3.96
CA LEU A 94 11.17 1.48 3.64
C LEU A 94 10.97 1.14 2.17
N TYR A 95 11.99 0.54 1.58
CA TYR A 95 11.88 -0.13 0.30
C TYR A 95 11.83 -1.63 0.52
N GLN A 96 11.01 -2.32 -0.28
CA GLN A 96 10.97 -3.77 -0.35
C GLN A 96 11.26 -4.17 -1.79
N VAL A 97 12.07 -5.20 -1.96
CA VAL A 97 12.32 -5.78 -3.28
C VAL A 97 12.30 -7.29 -3.22
N GLY A 98 11.90 -7.87 -4.33
CA GLY A 98 11.95 -9.29 -4.59
C GLY A 98 11.88 -9.53 -6.10
N PRO A 99 11.88 -10.79 -6.53
CA PRO A 99 11.79 -11.08 -7.95
C PRO A 99 10.43 -10.62 -8.49
N GLY A 100 10.42 -9.66 -9.41
CA GLY A 100 9.18 -9.16 -9.99
C GLY A 100 8.37 -8.23 -9.08
N ILE A 101 8.92 -7.73 -7.98
CA ILE A 101 8.22 -6.80 -7.08
C ILE A 101 9.15 -5.73 -6.50
N PHE A 102 8.61 -4.52 -6.41
CA PHE A 102 9.16 -3.41 -5.63
C PHE A 102 8.02 -2.76 -4.86
N SER A 103 8.28 -2.36 -3.62
CA SER A 103 7.41 -1.43 -2.90
C SER A 103 8.21 -0.34 -2.21
N ALA A 104 7.62 0.84 -2.12
CA ALA A 104 8.00 1.88 -1.18
C ALA A 104 6.86 2.04 -0.18
N ASN A 105 7.18 2.06 1.11
CA ASN A 105 6.20 2.29 2.16
C ASN A 105 6.62 3.48 3.01
N ALA A 106 5.63 4.19 3.57
CA ALA A 106 5.84 5.21 4.58
C ALA A 106 4.87 5.00 5.75
N VAL A 107 5.37 5.25 6.96
CA VAL A 107 4.61 5.17 8.21
C VAL A 107 4.66 6.51 8.95
N PRO A 108 3.75 6.77 9.89
CA PRO A 108 3.74 8.00 10.68
C PRO A 108 5.07 8.30 11.39
N PRO A 109 5.38 9.59 11.60
CA PRO A 109 4.56 10.75 11.23
C PRO A 109 4.73 11.15 9.76
N TYR A 110 3.59 11.24 9.07
CA TYR A 110 3.49 11.63 7.68
C TYR A 110 3.15 13.12 7.54
N GLU A 111 3.80 13.79 6.60
CA GLU A 111 3.50 15.18 6.28
C GLU A 111 2.54 15.26 5.09
N SER A 112 3.01 14.95 3.89
CA SER A 112 2.19 14.98 2.67
C SER A 112 2.82 14.14 1.56
N TRP A 113 2.05 13.88 0.51
CA TRP A 113 2.51 13.10 -0.64
C TRP A 113 3.56 13.90 -1.39
N HIS A 114 3.19 15.07 -1.88
CA HIS A 114 4.05 15.90 -2.71
C HIS A 114 5.33 16.40 -2.01
N LYS A 115 5.30 16.67 -0.70
CA LYS A 115 6.50 17.18 -0.01
C LYS A 115 7.51 16.10 0.37
N LYS A 116 7.06 14.85 0.62
CA LYS A 116 7.94 13.80 1.15
C LYS A 116 7.81 12.48 0.42
N PHE A 117 6.63 11.85 0.45
CA PHE A 117 6.56 10.46 0.02
C PHE A 117 6.63 10.28 -1.50
N GLU A 118 6.15 11.23 -2.29
CA GLU A 118 6.34 11.22 -3.75
C GLU A 118 7.82 11.17 -4.12
N GLN A 119 8.68 11.92 -3.41
CA GLN A 119 10.12 11.87 -3.62
C GLN A 119 10.74 10.52 -3.26
N VAL A 120 10.27 9.90 -2.17
CA VAL A 120 10.69 8.53 -1.78
C VAL A 120 10.31 7.54 -2.87
N VAL A 121 9.07 7.58 -3.36
CA VAL A 121 8.61 6.71 -4.45
C VAL A 121 9.44 6.96 -5.71
N HIS A 122 9.63 8.22 -6.11
CA HIS A 122 10.41 8.60 -7.28
C HIS A 122 11.85 8.06 -7.21
N GLN A 123 12.54 8.28 -6.10
CA GLN A 123 13.91 7.80 -5.90
C GLN A 123 13.99 6.27 -5.87
N GLY A 124 13.02 5.60 -5.24
CA GLY A 124 12.93 4.15 -5.21
C GLY A 124 12.67 3.54 -6.59
N VAL A 125 11.78 4.13 -7.39
CA VAL A 125 11.51 3.72 -8.78
C VAL A 125 12.72 3.95 -9.66
N GLU A 126 13.41 5.08 -9.52
CA GLU A 126 14.65 5.34 -10.25
C GLU A 126 15.74 4.31 -9.89
N ALA A 127 15.90 4.01 -8.60
CA ALA A 127 16.83 3.00 -8.12
C ALA A 127 16.46 1.59 -8.63
N LEU A 128 15.18 1.26 -8.67
CA LEU A 128 14.67 0.02 -9.24
C LEU A 128 15.07 -0.09 -10.71
N LEU A 129 14.71 0.91 -11.53
CA LEU A 129 14.99 0.89 -12.97
C LEU A 129 16.49 0.75 -13.27
N LYS A 130 17.36 1.40 -12.47
CA LYS A 130 18.81 1.29 -12.60
C LYS A 130 19.39 -0.05 -12.13
N SER A 131 18.70 -0.77 -11.23
CA SER A 131 19.22 -2.01 -10.67
C SER A 131 18.72 -3.27 -11.38
N ARG A 132 17.64 -3.19 -12.17
CA ARG A 132 17.04 -4.34 -12.86
C ARG A 132 18.07 -5.16 -13.65
N PRO A 133 17.92 -6.50 -13.69
CA PRO A 133 18.68 -7.34 -14.61
C PRO A 133 18.52 -6.86 -16.06
N GLU A 134 19.56 -7.03 -16.89
CA GLU A 134 19.53 -6.63 -18.30
C GLU A 134 18.36 -7.28 -19.07
N ALA A 135 18.08 -8.56 -18.81
CA ALA A 135 16.95 -9.29 -19.38
C ALA A 135 15.57 -8.70 -19.01
N GLU A 136 15.51 -7.91 -17.93
CA GLU A 136 14.28 -7.29 -17.42
C GLU A 136 14.28 -5.77 -17.60
N ALA A 137 15.34 -5.15 -18.15
CA ALA A 137 15.50 -3.69 -18.15
C ALA A 137 14.26 -2.97 -18.71
N ASP A 138 13.74 -3.48 -19.84
CA ASP A 138 12.58 -2.94 -20.55
C ASP A 138 11.25 -3.64 -20.21
N ALA A 139 11.24 -4.62 -19.30
CA ALA A 139 10.02 -5.37 -18.99
C ALA A 139 8.97 -4.44 -18.37
N ILE A 140 7.80 -4.36 -18.99
CA ILE A 140 6.68 -3.51 -18.54
C ILE A 140 6.21 -3.90 -17.14
N PHE A 141 5.70 -2.92 -16.39
CA PHE A 141 5.04 -3.19 -15.12
C PHE A 141 3.63 -3.72 -15.41
N THR A 142 3.35 -4.93 -14.95
CA THR A 142 2.06 -5.61 -15.07
C THR A 142 1.12 -5.29 -13.91
N GLY A 143 1.65 -4.72 -12.82
CA GLY A 143 0.86 -4.18 -11.72
C GLY A 143 1.48 -2.89 -11.18
N LEU A 144 0.63 -1.92 -10.91
CA LEU A 144 0.95 -0.70 -10.17
C LEU A 144 -0.20 -0.45 -9.20
N SER A 145 0.09 -0.29 -7.92
CA SER A 145 -0.92 0.03 -6.91
C SER A 145 -0.42 1.02 -5.88
N LEU A 146 -1.28 1.95 -5.48
CA LEU A 146 -1.07 2.84 -4.36
C LEU A 146 -2.15 2.55 -3.31
N ARG A 147 -1.74 2.34 -2.06
CA ARG A 147 -2.62 1.97 -0.95
C ARG A 147 -2.43 2.89 0.24
N TYR A 148 -3.52 3.32 0.83
CA TYR A 148 -3.64 4.14 2.03
C TYR A 148 -4.40 3.32 3.07
N ILE A 149 -3.80 3.15 4.25
CA ILE A 149 -4.44 2.50 5.39
C ILE A 149 -4.64 3.57 6.45
N ASP A 150 -5.88 3.90 6.75
CA ASP A 150 -6.28 4.85 7.78
C ASP A 150 -6.97 4.12 8.94
N ALA A 151 -6.72 4.56 10.17
CA ALA A 151 -7.30 4.03 11.39
C ALA A 151 -7.94 5.14 12.23
N PHE A 152 -9.27 5.19 12.20
CA PHE A 152 -10.08 6.11 12.98
C PHE A 152 -10.27 5.53 14.39
N ASN A 153 -9.46 6.00 15.34
CA ASN A 153 -9.57 5.63 16.76
C ASN A 153 -10.60 6.54 17.49
N ALA A 154 -10.70 6.39 18.82
CA ALA A 154 -11.64 7.15 19.65
C ALA A 154 -11.57 8.69 19.49
N SER A 155 -10.39 9.28 19.21
CA SER A 155 -10.25 10.72 18.98
C SER A 155 -10.91 11.19 17.68
N HIS A 156 -11.13 10.28 16.74
CA HIS A 156 -11.76 10.54 15.45
C HIS A 156 -13.24 10.14 15.45
N THR A 157 -13.56 9.01 16.08
CA THR A 157 -14.93 8.46 16.06
C THR A 157 -15.86 9.18 17.04
N GLY A 158 -15.31 9.82 18.07
CA GLY A 158 -16.10 10.41 19.15
C GLY A 158 -16.91 9.37 19.93
N GLY A 159 -16.40 8.13 20.00
CA GLY A 159 -17.07 7.01 20.67
C GLY A 159 -18.16 6.32 19.84
N ARG A 160 -18.36 6.71 18.58
CA ARG A 160 -19.26 5.99 17.66
C ARG A 160 -18.73 4.57 17.39
N ASP A 161 -19.65 3.61 17.34
CA ASP A 161 -19.38 2.31 16.75
C ASP A 161 -19.30 2.39 15.22
N ILE A 162 -18.87 1.29 14.59
CA ILE A 162 -18.69 1.25 13.14
C ILE A 162 -19.97 1.53 12.35
N GLU A 163 -21.12 1.03 12.80
CA GLU A 163 -22.40 1.26 12.11
C GLU A 163 -22.75 2.76 12.11
N SER A 164 -22.67 3.40 13.28
CA SER A 164 -22.95 4.82 13.43
C SER A 164 -21.92 5.67 12.69
N PHE A 165 -20.65 5.29 12.71
CA PHE A 165 -19.59 6.02 12.02
C PHE A 165 -19.75 5.93 10.49
N LEU A 166 -20.05 4.75 9.94
CA LEU A 166 -20.35 4.58 8.51
C LEU A 166 -21.50 5.48 8.08
N LYS A 167 -22.59 5.48 8.84
CA LYS A 167 -23.79 6.27 8.53
C LYS A 167 -23.56 7.78 8.67
N ASP A 168 -22.99 8.21 9.80
CA ASP A 168 -22.89 9.62 10.14
C ASP A 168 -21.72 10.32 9.46
N VAL A 169 -20.60 9.61 9.27
CA VAL A 169 -19.37 10.17 8.70
C VAL A 169 -19.27 9.80 7.23
N PHE A 170 -19.20 8.51 6.90
CA PHE A 170 -19.00 8.08 5.50
C PHE A 170 -20.29 8.10 4.66
N LYS A 171 -21.44 8.40 5.26
CA LYS A 171 -22.76 8.41 4.60
C LYS A 171 -23.13 7.08 3.94
N ILE A 172 -22.63 5.98 4.50
CA ILE A 172 -22.95 4.61 4.08
C ILE A 172 -23.91 4.01 5.10
N SER A 173 -25.11 3.64 4.64
CA SER A 173 -26.10 2.92 5.46
C SER A 173 -26.13 1.45 5.06
N VAL A 174 -26.16 0.57 6.05
CA VAL A 174 -26.30 -0.89 5.87
C VAL A 174 -27.58 -1.32 6.58
N ASP A 175 -28.60 -1.67 5.81
CA ASP A 175 -29.85 -2.18 6.36
C ASP A 175 -29.78 -3.71 6.53
N VAL A 176 -30.15 -4.19 7.71
CA VAL A 176 -30.21 -5.63 8.01
C VAL A 176 -31.59 -6.17 7.59
N PRO A 177 -31.66 -7.13 6.65
CA PRO A 177 -32.91 -7.79 6.30
C PRO A 177 -33.60 -8.42 7.52
N HIS A 178 -34.93 -8.40 7.55
CA HIS A 178 -35.72 -8.96 8.66
C HIS A 178 -35.36 -10.43 8.97
N ALA A 179 -35.05 -11.21 7.93
CA ALA A 179 -34.64 -12.61 8.06
C ALA A 179 -33.37 -12.80 8.92
N TRP A 180 -32.48 -11.81 8.97
CA TRP A 180 -31.28 -11.86 9.80
C TRP A 180 -31.49 -11.19 11.16
N SER A 181 -32.30 -10.13 11.21
CA SER A 181 -32.56 -9.40 12.46
C SER A 181 -33.19 -10.28 13.54
N GLN A 182 -33.97 -11.30 13.15
CA GLN A 182 -34.56 -12.28 14.07
C GLN A 182 -33.52 -13.16 14.80
N HIS A 183 -32.30 -13.26 14.28
CA HIS A 183 -31.21 -14.05 14.86
C HIS A 183 -30.23 -13.21 15.68
N LEU A 184 -30.41 -11.89 15.73
CA LEU A 184 -29.54 -11.02 16.53
C LEU A 184 -29.80 -11.26 18.03
N TYR A 185 -28.72 -11.36 18.80
CA TYR A 185 -28.83 -11.30 20.25
C TYR A 185 -29.45 -9.95 20.65
N PRO A 186 -30.34 -9.93 21.65
CA PRO A 186 -30.82 -8.68 22.23
C PRO A 186 -29.65 -7.76 22.58
N GLU A 187 -29.77 -6.47 22.28
CA GLU A 187 -28.75 -5.42 22.52
C GLU A 187 -27.45 -5.55 21.70
N SER A 188 -27.32 -6.53 20.80
CA SER A 188 -26.16 -6.62 19.91
C SER A 188 -26.34 -5.75 18.67
N LYS A 189 -25.28 -5.04 18.30
CA LYS A 189 -25.20 -4.30 17.02
C LYS A 189 -24.48 -5.13 15.98
N ILE A 190 -24.87 -4.95 14.72
CA ILE A 190 -24.11 -5.54 13.62
C ILE A 190 -22.77 -4.83 13.47
N LYS A 191 -21.77 -5.57 13.01
CA LYS A 191 -20.45 -5.04 12.69
C LYS A 191 -20.23 -5.18 11.18
N PRO A 192 -20.72 -4.22 10.37
CA PRO A 192 -20.55 -4.28 8.92
C PRO A 192 -19.07 -4.32 8.53
N MET A 193 -18.75 -5.18 7.57
CA MET A 193 -17.49 -5.16 6.82
C MET A 193 -17.83 -4.87 5.36
N ILE A 194 -17.31 -3.78 4.82
CA ILE A 194 -17.59 -3.33 3.46
C ILE A 194 -16.36 -3.57 2.60
N GLN A 195 -16.56 -4.14 1.42
CA GLN A 195 -15.56 -4.23 0.37
C GLN A 195 -16.18 -3.77 -0.94
N LEU A 196 -15.63 -2.70 -1.51
CA LEU A 196 -16.07 -2.13 -2.78
C LEU A 196 -14.94 -2.22 -3.79
N GLN A 197 -15.30 -2.55 -5.03
CA GLN A 197 -14.43 -2.43 -6.19
C GLN A 197 -15.10 -1.46 -7.16
N ILE A 198 -14.46 -0.32 -7.39
CA ILE A 198 -15.00 0.80 -8.15
C ILE A 198 -14.13 0.94 -9.41
N PRO A 199 -14.64 0.52 -10.59
CA PRO A 199 -13.97 0.81 -11.85
C PRO A 199 -13.85 2.31 -12.05
N MET A 200 -12.65 2.77 -12.39
CA MET A 200 -12.35 4.17 -12.63
C MET A 200 -12.10 4.43 -14.12
N LYS A 201 -12.05 5.70 -14.50
CA LYS A 201 -11.60 6.11 -15.83
C LYS A 201 -10.12 5.76 -16.03
N ASP A 202 -9.67 5.83 -17.27
CA ASP A 202 -8.26 5.74 -17.66
C ASP A 202 -7.56 4.43 -17.25
N GLY A 203 -8.32 3.34 -17.10
CA GLY A 203 -7.78 2.02 -16.81
C GLY A 203 -7.27 1.90 -15.37
N PHE A 204 -8.02 2.45 -14.40
CA PHE A 204 -7.77 2.25 -12.97
C PHE A 204 -8.95 1.55 -12.30
N VAL A 205 -8.68 0.95 -11.14
CA VAL A 205 -9.69 0.42 -10.24
C VAL A 205 -9.37 0.88 -8.82
N MET A 206 -10.36 1.42 -8.12
CA MET A 206 -10.26 1.70 -6.69
C MET A 206 -10.87 0.54 -5.92
N GLN A 207 -10.17 0.06 -4.89
CA GLN A 207 -10.70 -0.88 -3.91
C GLN A 207 -10.80 -0.17 -2.57
N VAL A 208 -11.95 -0.28 -1.93
CA VAL A 208 -12.22 0.30 -0.61
C VAL A 208 -12.66 -0.80 0.34
N GLY A 209 -11.89 -1.02 1.40
CA GLY A 209 -12.21 -1.89 2.52
C GLY A 209 -12.52 -1.07 3.76
N ILE A 210 -13.62 -1.39 4.45
CA ILE A 210 -13.99 -0.75 5.72
C ILE A 210 -14.37 -1.82 6.73
N GLY A 211 -13.82 -1.75 7.93
CA GLY A 211 -14.08 -2.72 9.00
C GLY A 211 -13.53 -2.28 10.34
N GLU A 212 -13.87 -2.99 11.40
CA GLU A 212 -13.23 -2.81 12.71
C GLU A 212 -11.86 -3.51 12.72
N GLY A 213 -10.90 -2.92 13.42
CA GLY A 213 -9.57 -3.48 13.63
C GLY A 213 -8.94 -2.99 14.92
N ILE A 214 -7.68 -3.38 15.12
CA ILE A 214 -6.88 -2.97 16.27
C ILE A 214 -5.58 -2.36 15.76
N VAL A 215 -5.27 -1.14 16.19
CA VAL A 215 -4.02 -0.43 15.90
C VAL A 215 -3.40 0.02 17.21
N ASN A 216 -2.13 -0.33 17.44
CA ASN A 216 -1.43 -0.05 18.70
C ASN A 216 -2.23 -0.48 19.95
N SER A 217 -2.84 -1.67 19.89
CA SER A 217 -3.70 -2.24 20.93
C SER A 217 -4.96 -1.43 21.26
N GLN A 218 -5.37 -0.51 20.38
CA GLN A 218 -6.60 0.26 20.49
C GLN A 218 -7.59 -0.13 19.40
N PRO A 219 -8.89 -0.27 19.70
CA PRO A 219 -9.92 -0.42 18.69
C PRO A 219 -9.92 0.77 17.74
N ALA A 220 -10.05 0.50 16.45
CA ALA A 220 -10.17 1.50 15.41
C ALA A 220 -11.10 1.02 14.30
N ILE A 221 -11.68 1.97 13.58
CA ILE A 221 -12.32 1.70 12.29
C ILE A 221 -11.25 1.89 11.23
N LEU A 222 -11.00 0.84 10.46
CA LEU A 222 -10.03 0.83 9.38
C LEU A 222 -10.69 1.24 8.07
N LEU A 223 -10.07 2.17 7.36
CA LEU A 223 -10.35 2.47 5.96
C LEU A 223 -9.11 2.10 5.16
N ASP A 224 -9.26 1.10 4.31
CA ASP A 224 -8.21 0.61 3.41
C ASP A 224 -8.60 1.00 1.99
N THR A 225 -7.92 2.01 1.45
CA THR A 225 -8.18 2.49 0.09
C THR A 225 -6.98 2.20 -0.79
N SER A 226 -7.18 1.49 -1.88
CA SER A 226 -6.15 1.32 -2.90
C SER A 226 -6.64 1.69 -4.29
N VAL A 227 -5.76 2.24 -5.10
CA VAL A 227 -6.00 2.48 -6.52
C VAL A 227 -4.92 1.76 -7.31
N SER A 228 -5.34 0.93 -8.26
CA SER A 228 -4.44 0.10 -9.07
C SER A 228 -4.68 0.32 -10.56
N ALA A 229 -3.61 0.33 -11.34
CA ALA A 229 -3.69 0.34 -12.79
C ALA A 229 -4.17 -1.04 -13.29
N THR A 230 -5.12 -1.05 -14.22
CA THR A 230 -5.62 -2.26 -14.90
C THR A 230 -4.92 -2.48 -16.25
N LEU A 231 -4.15 -1.50 -16.71
CA LEU A 231 -3.36 -1.56 -17.92
C LEU A 231 -1.86 -1.59 -17.56
N PRO A 232 -1.02 -2.28 -18.36
CA PRO A 232 0.41 -2.27 -18.13
C PRO A 232 1.02 -0.87 -18.21
N VAL A 233 1.98 -0.59 -17.33
CA VAL A 233 2.68 0.70 -17.26
C VAL A 233 4.08 0.53 -17.84
N PRO A 234 4.51 1.37 -18.80
CA PRO A 234 5.87 1.33 -19.33
C PRO A 234 6.92 1.45 -18.22
N ALA A 235 8.06 0.77 -18.40
CA ALA A 235 9.21 0.84 -17.48
C ALA A 235 9.98 2.18 -17.60
N LYS A 236 9.27 3.29 -17.49
CA LYS A 236 9.79 4.66 -17.56
C LYS A 236 9.36 5.42 -16.31
N LEU A 237 10.31 6.13 -15.71
CA LEU A 237 10.10 6.86 -14.46
C LEU A 237 8.87 7.79 -14.55
N ASP A 238 8.79 8.62 -15.59
CA ASP A 238 7.68 9.56 -15.77
C ASP A 238 6.32 8.87 -15.89
N ALA A 239 6.27 7.73 -16.60
CA ALA A 239 5.02 6.97 -16.78
C ALA A 239 4.54 6.35 -15.46
N VAL A 240 5.48 5.81 -14.67
CA VAL A 240 5.21 5.27 -13.34
C VAL A 240 4.75 6.36 -12.38
N MET A 241 5.49 7.47 -12.30
CA MET A 241 5.16 8.57 -11.39
C MET A 241 3.85 9.25 -11.75
N THR A 242 3.55 9.43 -13.05
CA THR A 242 2.24 9.91 -13.51
C THR A 242 1.12 9.01 -13.02
N SER A 243 1.30 7.69 -13.12
CA SER A 243 0.30 6.72 -12.67
C SER A 243 0.09 6.75 -11.15
N PHE A 244 1.18 6.88 -10.37
CA PHE A 244 1.08 7.03 -8.92
C PHE A 244 0.41 8.35 -8.50
N ASN A 245 0.67 9.44 -9.21
CA ASN A 245 0.04 10.73 -8.92
C ASN A 245 -1.47 10.70 -9.24
N LEU A 246 -1.88 10.09 -10.35
CA LEU A 246 -3.31 9.86 -10.63
C LEU A 246 -3.99 9.01 -9.55
N ALA A 247 -3.32 7.94 -9.11
CA ALA A 247 -3.81 7.11 -8.01
C ALA A 247 -3.91 7.90 -6.71
N HIS A 248 -2.90 8.74 -6.41
CA HIS A 248 -2.89 9.60 -5.23
C HIS A 248 -4.06 10.57 -5.23
N ASP A 249 -4.26 11.29 -6.34
CA ASP A 249 -5.28 12.33 -6.46
C ASP A 249 -6.68 11.74 -6.25
N ALA A 250 -6.93 10.55 -6.79
CA ALA A 250 -8.18 9.83 -6.58
C ALA A 250 -8.40 9.45 -5.11
N ILE A 251 -7.42 8.84 -4.45
CA ILE A 251 -7.51 8.47 -3.03
C ILE A 251 -7.68 9.72 -2.16
N ALA A 252 -6.92 10.78 -2.46
CA ALA A 252 -6.96 12.05 -1.75
C ALA A 252 -8.35 12.69 -1.84
N ALA A 253 -8.92 12.79 -3.05
CA ALA A 253 -10.23 13.36 -3.26
C ALA A 253 -11.32 12.57 -2.50
N THR A 254 -11.29 11.24 -2.59
CA THR A 254 -12.22 10.37 -1.87
C THR A 254 -12.10 10.54 -0.35
N PHE A 255 -10.88 10.54 0.19
CA PHE A 255 -10.66 10.71 1.62
C PHE A 255 -11.20 12.07 2.11
N GLU A 256 -10.85 13.16 1.42
CA GLU A 256 -11.28 14.52 1.78
C GLU A 256 -12.81 14.66 1.80
N GLU A 257 -13.51 14.03 0.87
CA GLU A 257 -14.98 14.02 0.84
C GLU A 257 -15.56 13.19 2.01
N LEU A 258 -15.02 12.00 2.26
CA LEU A 258 -15.49 11.11 3.33
C LEU A 258 -15.33 11.71 4.73
N ILE A 259 -14.26 12.46 4.98
CA ILE A 259 -13.98 12.99 6.32
C ILE A 259 -14.64 14.33 6.61
N GLN A 260 -15.36 14.96 5.67
CA GLN A 260 -15.98 16.27 5.89
C GLN A 260 -16.77 16.38 7.21
N PRO A 261 -17.59 15.38 7.62
CA PRO A 261 -18.36 15.48 8.86
C PRO A 261 -17.49 15.52 10.14
N ILE A 262 -16.23 15.10 10.05
CA ILE A 262 -15.26 15.07 11.15
C ILE A 262 -14.02 15.92 10.87
N GLU A 263 -14.05 16.82 9.88
CA GLU A 263 -12.87 17.62 9.49
C GLU A 263 -12.31 18.43 10.67
N HIS A 264 -13.17 18.91 11.56
CA HIS A 264 -12.79 19.62 12.78
C HIS A 264 -11.95 18.78 13.77
N LEU A 265 -12.00 17.44 13.67
CA LEU A 265 -11.17 16.51 14.46
C LEU A 265 -9.84 16.17 13.78
N ILE A 266 -9.70 16.55 12.50
CA ILE A 266 -8.55 16.23 11.64
C ILE A 266 -8.12 17.51 10.89
N PRO A 267 -7.85 18.64 11.57
CA PRO A 267 -7.68 19.92 10.91
C PRO A 267 -6.46 19.93 9.99
N LYS A 268 -6.51 20.73 8.92
CA LYS A 268 -5.36 20.96 8.04
C LYS A 268 -4.29 21.72 8.81
N LYS A 269 -3.03 21.27 8.74
CA LYS A 269 -1.89 22.03 9.25
C LYS A 269 -1.74 23.30 8.42
N PRO A 270 -1.48 24.46 9.04
CA PRO A 270 -1.10 25.64 8.29
C PRO A 270 0.15 25.35 7.45
N GLU A 271 0.15 25.82 6.20
CA GLU A 271 1.37 25.80 5.39
C GLU A 271 2.38 26.77 6.02
N VAL A 272 3.47 26.21 6.54
CA VAL A 272 4.66 26.96 6.98
C VAL A 272 5.62 27.08 5.82
#